data_AF-A0A4Q4MG60-F1
#
_entry.id   AF-A0A4Q4MG60-F1
#
_cell.length_a   1.000
_cell.length_b   1.000
_cell.length_c   1.000
_cell.angle_alpha   90.00
_cell.angle_beta   90.00
_cell.angle_gamma   90.00
#
_symmetry.space_group_name_H-M   'P 1'
#
loop_
_entity.id
_entity.type
_entity.pdbx_description
1 polymer ?
#
loop_
_entity_poly.entity_id
_entity_poly.type
_entity_poly.pdbx_seq_one_letter_code
_entity_poly.pdbx_strand_id
1 'polypeptide(L)'
;MRSHALLALVLCLFAAFAAAWTKEDHEIFRIRDEVAKADGANVTFYDLLGVKPSASQDQLTQALRKKSRELHPDKARKVFVANYAKKNNKKKPTNKEIEAHLKKVTAAYQRLSVVGKMLKGAERERYDHFLRNGFPAWRGSGYYYERFRPGLGSVIVGLLAVFGGGFHYFALLMSWKRRREFAERYIRQARKTAWGDESGLQGIPGVDDTAAPVNAEQFEKDSAEDTPEELAPRNRRERRAMEKDARKPKKAQAVKKARADGISTPVEAEVISGPQGAKKRIVAENGKVLVVDSVGNVFLEIENEDGMKGEYLVDPDEEPKPTIYDTLLFKLPKFAYNQSVGRVLGKKEMIDAPLLETSNLTEEEAAIQNATAPNLNGEARKRKAMAKKAR
;
A
#
# COMPACT_ATOMS: atom_id res chain seq x y z
N MET A 1 1.80 4.03 -24.93
CA MET A 1 1.12 3.14 -25.90
C MET A 1 1.06 1.69 -25.44
N ARG A 2 2.16 0.90 -25.46
CA ARG A 2 2.15 -0.55 -25.15
C ARG A 2 1.45 -0.92 -23.82
N SER A 3 1.61 -0.09 -22.78
CA SER A 3 0.94 -0.21 -21.48
C SER A 3 -0.59 -0.28 -21.57
N HIS A 4 -1.23 0.61 -22.33
CA HIS A 4 -2.69 0.66 -22.46
C HIS A 4 -3.23 -0.54 -23.25
N ALA A 5 -2.48 -1.02 -24.26
CA ALA A 5 -2.83 -2.23 -25.00
C ALA A 5 -2.78 -3.48 -24.09
N LEU A 6 -1.77 -3.58 -23.21
CA LEU A 6 -1.68 -4.65 -22.23
C LEU A 6 -2.83 -4.60 -21.20
N LEU A 7 -3.16 -3.40 -20.70
CA LEU A 7 -4.26 -3.21 -19.74
C LEU A 7 -5.61 -3.54 -20.39
N ALA A 8 -5.84 -3.08 -21.63
CA ALA A 8 -7.04 -3.43 -22.40
C ALA A 8 -7.15 -4.94 -22.66
N LEU A 9 -6.05 -5.61 -23.02
CA LEU A 9 -6.02 -7.07 -23.21
C LEU A 9 -6.38 -7.81 -21.91
N VAL A 10 -5.80 -7.41 -20.78
CA VAL A 10 -6.14 -7.98 -19.46
C VAL A 10 -7.62 -7.76 -19.11
N LEU A 11 -8.16 -6.56 -19.38
CA LEU A 11 -9.57 -6.24 -19.12
C LEU A 11 -10.52 -7.07 -20.01
N CYS A 12 -10.19 -7.23 -21.30
CA CYS A 12 -10.90 -8.13 -22.20
C CYS A 12 -10.81 -9.60 -21.75
N LEU A 13 -9.67 -10.04 -21.20
CA LEU A 13 -9.52 -11.38 -20.64
C LEU A 13 -10.44 -11.58 -19.43
N PHE A 14 -10.47 -10.62 -18.49
CA PHE A 14 -11.39 -10.64 -17.36
C PHE A 14 -12.87 -10.63 -17.78
N ALA A 15 -13.20 -9.89 -18.85
CA ALA A 15 -14.55 -9.91 -19.43
C ALA A 15 -14.91 -11.26 -20.05
N ALA A 16 -13.96 -11.95 -20.70
CA ALA A 16 -14.16 -13.30 -21.24
C ALA A 16 -14.34 -14.36 -20.14
N PHE A 17 -13.73 -14.17 -18.95
CA PHE A 17 -13.93 -15.01 -17.77
C PHE A 17 -15.17 -14.62 -16.93
N ALA A 18 -15.96 -13.62 -17.35
CA ALA A 18 -17.20 -13.27 -16.67
C ALA A 18 -18.31 -14.29 -16.97
N ALA A 19 -18.47 -15.29 -16.09
CA ALA A 19 -19.51 -16.30 -16.17
C ALA A 19 -20.92 -15.69 -15.99
N ALA A 20 -21.50 -15.22 -17.10
CA ALA A 20 -22.87 -14.74 -17.18
C ALA A 20 -23.87 -15.90 -17.25
N TRP A 21 -25.07 -15.72 -16.69
CA TRP A 21 -26.17 -16.66 -16.87
C TRP A 21 -26.71 -16.62 -18.30
N THR A 22 -27.08 -17.79 -18.80
CA THR A 22 -27.71 -18.00 -20.11
C THR A 22 -29.21 -17.63 -20.09
N LYS A 23 -29.87 -17.71 -21.25
CA LYS A 23 -31.33 -17.46 -21.36
C LYS A 23 -32.14 -18.51 -20.59
N GLU A 24 -31.75 -19.78 -20.65
CA GLU A 24 -32.44 -20.88 -19.98
C GLU A 24 -32.42 -20.71 -18.45
N ASP A 25 -31.31 -20.21 -17.89
CA ASP A 25 -31.19 -19.95 -16.45
C ASP A 25 -32.19 -18.86 -16.01
N HIS A 26 -32.33 -17.79 -16.81
CA HIS A 26 -33.33 -16.74 -16.58
C HIS A 26 -34.77 -17.26 -16.70
N GLU A 27 -35.04 -18.22 -17.58
CA GLU A 27 -36.33 -18.90 -17.65
C GLU A 27 -36.60 -19.73 -16.39
N ILE A 28 -35.60 -20.48 -15.89
CA ILE A 28 -35.68 -21.22 -14.62
C ILE A 28 -36.00 -20.28 -13.45
N PHE A 29 -35.26 -19.17 -13.32
CA PHE A 29 -35.50 -18.19 -12.25
C PHE A 29 -36.90 -17.56 -12.33
N ARG A 30 -37.33 -17.21 -13.54
CA ARG A 30 -38.68 -16.67 -13.79
C ARG A 30 -39.77 -17.65 -13.38
N ILE A 31 -39.69 -18.90 -13.81
CA ILE A 31 -40.71 -19.91 -13.48
C ILE A 31 -40.69 -20.23 -11.99
N ARG A 32 -39.52 -20.27 -11.34
CA ARG A 32 -39.40 -20.38 -9.88
C ARG A 32 -40.11 -19.23 -9.16
N ASP A 33 -39.93 -17.99 -9.61
CA ASP A 33 -40.59 -16.83 -9.01
C ASP A 33 -42.10 -16.78 -9.32
N GLU A 34 -42.53 -17.22 -10.50
CA GLU A 34 -43.96 -17.41 -10.84
C GLU A 34 -44.63 -18.52 -10.02
N VAL A 35 -43.89 -19.54 -9.58
CA VAL A 35 -44.34 -20.59 -8.64
C VAL A 35 -44.42 -20.04 -7.22
N ALA A 36 -43.34 -19.43 -6.73
CA ALA A 36 -43.26 -18.88 -5.37
C ALA A 36 -44.37 -17.86 -5.06
N LYS A 37 -44.79 -17.08 -6.06
CA LYS A 37 -45.86 -16.06 -5.94
C LYS A 37 -47.29 -16.60 -5.86
N ALA A 38 -47.54 -17.86 -6.24
CA ALA A 38 -48.90 -18.42 -6.27
C ALA A 38 -49.07 -19.65 -5.37
N ASP A 39 -48.02 -20.47 -5.27
CA ASP A 39 -48.05 -21.77 -4.58
C ASP A 39 -47.23 -21.74 -3.27
N GLY A 40 -46.36 -20.73 -3.09
CA GLY A 40 -45.64 -20.43 -1.85
C GLY A 40 -44.11 -20.50 -1.98
N ALA A 41 -43.40 -19.67 -1.21
CA ALA A 41 -41.94 -19.48 -1.35
C ALA A 41 -41.08 -20.74 -1.14
N ASN A 42 -41.60 -21.74 -0.41
CA ASN A 42 -40.90 -22.98 -0.08
C ASN A 42 -41.21 -24.14 -1.04
N VAL A 43 -42.05 -23.93 -2.07
CA VAL A 43 -42.49 -25.00 -2.99
C VAL A 43 -41.51 -25.15 -4.15
N THR A 44 -40.83 -26.30 -4.25
CA THR A 44 -39.96 -26.62 -5.40
C THR A 44 -40.76 -27.16 -6.59
N PHE A 45 -40.11 -27.25 -7.75
CA PHE A 45 -40.67 -27.90 -8.94
C PHE A 45 -40.97 -29.39 -8.70
N TYR A 46 -40.24 -30.04 -7.79
CA TYR A 46 -40.46 -31.43 -7.40
C TYR A 46 -41.68 -31.56 -6.48
N ASP A 47 -41.88 -30.63 -5.55
CA ASP A 47 -43.06 -30.59 -4.67
C ASP A 47 -44.36 -30.32 -5.45
N LEU A 48 -44.30 -29.43 -6.46
CA LEU A 48 -45.42 -29.21 -7.39
C LEU A 48 -45.89 -30.51 -8.07
N LEU A 49 -44.96 -31.39 -8.43
CA LEU A 49 -45.25 -32.69 -9.03
C LEU A 49 -45.60 -33.76 -7.98
N GLY A 50 -45.19 -33.59 -6.73
CA GLY A 50 -45.34 -34.59 -5.66
C GLY A 50 -44.31 -35.71 -5.75
N VAL A 51 -43.07 -35.37 -6.13
CA VAL A 51 -41.96 -36.32 -6.34
C VAL A 51 -40.72 -35.85 -5.58
N LYS A 52 -39.75 -36.74 -5.36
CA LYS A 52 -38.44 -36.37 -4.79
C LYS A 52 -37.50 -35.85 -5.89
N PRO A 53 -36.51 -34.97 -5.58
CA PRO A 53 -35.47 -34.56 -6.53
C PRO A 53 -34.70 -35.74 -7.15
N SER A 54 -34.61 -36.87 -6.45
CA SER A 54 -33.98 -38.11 -6.90
C SER A 54 -34.87 -38.99 -7.80
N ALA A 55 -36.03 -38.51 -8.25
CA ALA A 55 -36.96 -39.29 -9.07
C ALA A 55 -36.43 -39.57 -10.50
N SER A 56 -36.77 -40.73 -11.05
CA SER A 56 -36.41 -41.11 -12.42
C SER A 56 -37.22 -40.34 -13.46
N GLN A 57 -36.71 -40.28 -14.70
CA GLN A 57 -37.35 -39.58 -15.81
C GLN A 57 -38.77 -40.10 -16.12
N ASP A 58 -39.01 -41.40 -15.92
CA ASP A 58 -40.32 -42.03 -16.05
C ASP A 58 -41.27 -41.63 -14.92
N GLN A 59 -40.78 -41.59 -13.68
CA GLN A 59 -41.56 -41.12 -12.52
C GLN A 59 -41.96 -39.65 -12.71
N LEU A 60 -41.05 -38.78 -13.17
CA LEU A 60 -41.35 -37.40 -13.55
C LEU A 60 -42.40 -37.34 -14.66
N THR A 61 -42.29 -38.18 -15.68
CA THR A 61 -43.23 -38.23 -16.80
C THR A 61 -44.62 -38.73 -16.37
N GLN A 62 -44.71 -39.70 -15.46
CA GLN A 62 -45.97 -40.17 -14.89
C GLN A 62 -46.62 -39.12 -13.98
N ALA A 63 -45.84 -38.51 -13.08
CA ALA A 63 -46.32 -37.44 -12.19
C ALA A 63 -46.83 -36.22 -12.96
N LEU A 64 -46.09 -35.79 -13.99
CA LEU A 64 -46.54 -34.73 -14.90
C LEU A 64 -47.83 -35.12 -15.63
N ARG A 65 -47.91 -36.32 -16.23
CA ARG A 65 -49.13 -36.81 -16.89
C ARG A 65 -50.35 -36.84 -15.95
N LYS A 66 -50.14 -37.09 -14.65
CA LYS A 66 -51.19 -37.01 -13.62
C LYS A 66 -51.59 -35.56 -13.33
N LYS A 67 -50.64 -34.71 -12.93
CA LYS A 67 -50.90 -33.29 -12.59
C LYS A 67 -51.47 -32.49 -13.77
N SER A 68 -50.98 -32.71 -14.99
CA SER A 68 -51.54 -32.09 -16.21
C SER A 68 -52.95 -32.55 -16.50
N ARG A 69 -53.33 -33.80 -16.17
CA ARG A 69 -54.70 -34.31 -16.33
C ARG A 69 -55.66 -33.71 -15.31
N GLU A 70 -55.17 -33.43 -14.09
CA GLU A 70 -55.92 -32.78 -13.01
C GLU A 70 -56.14 -31.29 -13.30
N LEU A 71 -55.12 -30.57 -13.79
CA LEU A 71 -55.15 -29.14 -14.10
C LEU A 71 -55.56 -28.79 -15.55
N HIS A 72 -56.01 -29.75 -16.36
CA HIS A 72 -56.40 -29.45 -17.75
C HIS A 72 -57.67 -28.57 -17.82
N PRO A 73 -57.70 -27.43 -18.53
CA PRO A 73 -58.79 -26.46 -18.46
C PRO A 73 -60.18 -27.02 -18.80
N ASP A 74 -60.30 -27.89 -19.82
CA ASP A 74 -61.58 -28.56 -20.14
C ASP A 74 -62.12 -29.40 -18.98
N LYS A 75 -61.25 -30.15 -18.30
CA LYS A 75 -61.63 -30.99 -17.16
C LYS A 75 -61.93 -30.14 -15.95
N ALA A 76 -61.13 -29.12 -15.70
CA ALA A 76 -61.35 -28.16 -14.63
C ALA A 76 -62.67 -27.38 -14.78
N ARG A 77 -63.13 -27.07 -16.01
CA ARG A 77 -64.48 -26.51 -16.24
C ARG A 77 -65.56 -27.46 -15.73
N LYS A 78 -65.48 -28.73 -16.13
CA LYS A 78 -66.47 -29.77 -15.80
C LYS A 78 -66.48 -30.07 -14.30
N VAL A 79 -65.31 -30.19 -13.68
CA VAL A 79 -65.14 -30.39 -12.23
C VAL A 79 -65.64 -29.19 -11.43
N PHE A 80 -65.32 -27.95 -11.84
CA PHE A 80 -65.80 -26.74 -11.18
C PHE A 80 -67.33 -26.64 -11.18
N VAL A 81 -67.98 -26.83 -12.34
CA VAL A 81 -69.44 -26.80 -12.45
C VAL A 81 -70.09 -27.89 -11.60
N ALA A 82 -69.54 -29.12 -11.60
CA ALA A 82 -70.05 -30.21 -10.77
C ALA A 82 -69.90 -29.94 -9.26
N ASN A 83 -68.76 -29.41 -8.82
CA ASN A 83 -68.51 -29.10 -7.42
C ASN A 83 -69.32 -27.88 -6.93
N TYR A 84 -69.50 -26.86 -7.77
CA TYR A 84 -70.36 -25.72 -7.47
C TYR A 84 -71.82 -26.15 -7.34
N ALA A 85 -72.33 -27.00 -8.25
CA ALA A 85 -73.69 -27.53 -8.18
C ALA A 85 -73.92 -28.39 -6.94
N LYS A 86 -72.91 -29.15 -6.47
CA LYS A 86 -72.96 -29.87 -5.19
C LYS A 86 -73.01 -28.91 -3.99
N LYS A 87 -72.17 -27.86 -3.97
CA LYS A 87 -72.08 -26.92 -2.84
C LYS A 87 -73.29 -25.98 -2.73
N ASN A 88 -73.89 -25.60 -3.85
CA ASN A 88 -74.92 -24.54 -3.92
C ASN A 88 -76.31 -25.09 -4.28
N ASN A 89 -76.70 -26.25 -3.75
CA ASN A 89 -78.03 -26.86 -3.91
C ASN A 89 -78.52 -26.91 -5.38
N LYS A 90 -77.72 -27.53 -6.26
CA LYS A 90 -77.96 -27.69 -7.71
C LYS A 90 -77.95 -26.40 -8.54
N LYS A 91 -77.70 -25.22 -7.96
CA LYS A 91 -77.51 -23.97 -8.71
C LYS A 91 -76.29 -24.05 -9.63
N LYS A 92 -76.39 -23.47 -10.84
CA LYS A 92 -75.28 -23.35 -11.79
C LYS A 92 -74.40 -22.13 -11.44
N PRO A 93 -73.07 -22.19 -11.63
CA PRO A 93 -72.20 -21.02 -11.49
C PRO A 93 -72.41 -20.00 -12.61
N THR A 94 -72.11 -18.75 -12.30
CA THR A 94 -72.13 -17.61 -13.23
C THR A 94 -70.98 -17.71 -14.21
N ASN A 95 -71.16 -17.28 -15.47
CA ASN A 95 -70.10 -17.30 -16.49
C ASN A 95 -68.80 -16.62 -15.99
N LYS A 96 -68.91 -15.46 -15.33
CA LYS A 96 -67.77 -14.74 -14.72
C LYS A 96 -66.98 -15.59 -13.70
N GLU A 97 -67.64 -16.44 -12.93
CA GLU A 97 -66.99 -17.34 -11.96
C GLU A 97 -66.26 -18.49 -12.67
N ILE A 98 -66.89 -19.04 -13.71
CA ILE A 98 -66.29 -20.08 -14.56
C ILE A 98 -65.05 -19.54 -15.27
N GLU A 99 -65.12 -18.34 -15.84
CA GLU A 99 -64.02 -17.63 -16.50
C GLU A 99 -62.88 -17.32 -15.53
N ALA A 100 -63.19 -16.79 -14.34
CA ALA A 100 -62.18 -16.52 -13.30
C ALA A 100 -61.47 -17.80 -12.83
N HIS A 101 -62.20 -18.90 -12.67
CA HIS A 101 -61.62 -20.21 -12.35
C HIS A 101 -60.76 -20.75 -13.50
N LEU A 102 -61.25 -20.68 -14.74
CA LEU A 102 -60.52 -21.10 -15.93
C LEU A 102 -59.23 -20.30 -16.14
N LYS A 103 -59.23 -18.98 -15.91
CA LYS A 103 -58.04 -18.14 -15.98
C LYS A 103 -56.96 -18.59 -14.98
N LYS A 104 -57.34 -18.85 -13.73
CA LYS A 104 -56.45 -19.39 -12.68
C LYS A 104 -55.87 -20.76 -13.06
N VAL A 105 -56.73 -21.69 -13.49
CA VAL A 105 -56.29 -23.05 -13.84
C VAL A 105 -55.44 -23.07 -15.10
N THR A 106 -55.75 -22.25 -16.11
CA THR A 106 -54.95 -22.16 -17.34
C THR A 106 -53.55 -21.64 -17.03
N ALA A 107 -53.42 -20.62 -16.17
CA ALA A 107 -52.13 -20.11 -15.71
C ALA A 107 -51.35 -21.16 -14.87
N ALA A 108 -52.03 -21.96 -14.04
CA ALA A 108 -51.39 -23.08 -13.33
C ALA A 108 -50.91 -24.19 -14.29
N TYR A 109 -51.73 -24.54 -15.29
CA TYR A 109 -51.40 -25.53 -16.32
C TYR A 109 -50.23 -25.07 -17.21
N GLN A 110 -50.20 -23.80 -17.60
CA GLN A 110 -49.09 -23.21 -18.37
C GLN A 110 -47.77 -23.29 -17.59
N ARG A 111 -47.75 -22.84 -16.33
CA ARG A 111 -46.55 -22.96 -15.47
C ARG A 111 -46.12 -24.41 -15.28
N LEU A 112 -47.05 -25.32 -14.99
CA LEU A 112 -46.78 -26.77 -14.88
C LEU A 112 -46.19 -27.34 -16.19
N SER A 113 -46.67 -26.91 -17.35
CA SER A 113 -46.17 -27.37 -18.65
C SER A 113 -44.71 -26.96 -18.87
N VAL A 114 -44.34 -25.72 -18.50
CA VAL A 114 -42.95 -25.25 -18.59
C VAL A 114 -42.04 -25.95 -17.57
N VAL A 115 -42.46 -26.09 -16.31
CA VAL A 115 -41.75 -26.90 -15.30
C VAL A 115 -41.56 -28.34 -15.79
N GLY A 116 -42.59 -28.92 -16.40
CA GLY A 116 -42.57 -30.27 -16.97
C GLY A 116 -41.71 -30.44 -18.23
N LYS A 117 -41.33 -29.34 -18.90
CA LYS A 117 -40.29 -29.31 -19.94
C LYS A 117 -38.91 -29.20 -19.30
N MET A 118 -38.73 -28.26 -18.36
CA MET A 118 -37.47 -28.01 -17.65
C MET A 118 -36.93 -29.26 -16.96
N LEU A 119 -37.76 -29.91 -16.13
CA LEU A 119 -37.37 -31.12 -15.40
C LEU A 119 -37.15 -32.36 -16.30
N LYS A 120 -37.47 -32.28 -17.60
CA LYS A 120 -37.19 -33.35 -18.58
C LYS A 120 -35.95 -33.09 -19.44
N GLY A 121 -35.56 -31.84 -19.62
CA GLY A 121 -34.37 -31.47 -20.40
C GLY A 121 -33.12 -31.33 -19.55
N ALA A 122 -32.02 -30.92 -20.17
CA ALA A 122 -30.77 -30.55 -19.48
C ALA A 122 -30.94 -29.36 -18.50
N GLU A 123 -32.03 -28.60 -18.64
CA GLU A 123 -32.48 -27.57 -17.70
C GLU A 123 -32.66 -28.12 -16.26
N ARG A 124 -32.90 -29.44 -16.08
CA ARG A 124 -32.96 -30.10 -14.76
C ARG A 124 -31.66 -29.99 -13.97
N GLU A 125 -30.50 -30.25 -14.60
CA GLU A 125 -29.21 -30.22 -13.90
C GLU A 125 -28.87 -28.81 -13.42
N ARG A 126 -29.24 -27.80 -14.22
CA ARG A 126 -29.09 -26.39 -13.85
C ARG A 126 -30.03 -26.02 -12.71
N TYR A 127 -31.29 -26.48 -12.75
CA TYR A 127 -32.22 -26.32 -11.63
C TYR A 127 -31.70 -26.96 -10.34
N ASP A 128 -31.16 -28.18 -10.40
CA ASP A 128 -30.58 -28.89 -9.26
C ASP A 128 -29.30 -28.20 -8.74
N HIS A 129 -28.51 -27.56 -9.61
CA HIS A 129 -27.39 -26.69 -9.23
C HIS A 129 -27.87 -25.47 -8.41
N PHE A 130 -28.88 -24.73 -8.90
CA PHE A 130 -29.44 -23.58 -8.17
C PHE A 130 -30.21 -24.00 -6.90
N LEU A 131 -30.78 -25.20 -6.86
CA LEU A 131 -31.42 -25.76 -5.67
C LEU A 131 -30.41 -26.07 -4.55
N ARG A 132 -29.14 -26.37 -4.89
CA ARG A 132 -28.05 -26.58 -3.93
C ARG A 132 -27.32 -25.28 -3.56
N ASN A 133 -27.06 -24.42 -4.54
CA ASN A 133 -26.24 -23.21 -4.38
C ASN A 133 -27.05 -21.94 -4.08
N GLY A 134 -28.38 -22.04 -4.05
CA GLY A 134 -29.32 -20.93 -3.88
C GLY A 134 -29.76 -20.31 -5.22
N PHE A 135 -30.96 -19.72 -5.21
CA PHE A 135 -31.51 -18.99 -6.35
C PHE A 135 -31.20 -17.48 -6.23
N PRO A 136 -30.90 -16.78 -7.34
CA PRO A 136 -30.81 -15.33 -7.34
C PRO A 136 -32.20 -14.69 -7.22
N ALA A 137 -32.27 -13.53 -6.58
CA ALA A 137 -33.51 -12.79 -6.36
C ALA A 137 -33.75 -11.74 -7.46
N TRP A 138 -34.99 -11.57 -7.90
CA TRP A 138 -35.38 -10.47 -8.79
C TRP A 138 -35.29 -9.12 -8.07
N ARG A 139 -34.56 -8.15 -8.64
CA ARG A 139 -34.36 -6.80 -8.07
C ARG A 139 -34.72 -5.67 -9.04
N GLY A 140 -35.63 -5.92 -9.99
CA GLY A 140 -36.19 -4.90 -10.89
C GLY A 140 -35.51 -4.84 -12.25
N SER A 141 -34.20 -4.66 -12.30
CA SER A 141 -33.40 -4.68 -13.55
C SER A 141 -33.04 -6.09 -14.02
N GLY A 142 -33.13 -7.09 -13.14
CA GLY A 142 -32.71 -8.46 -13.40
C GLY A 142 -32.71 -9.31 -12.12
N TYR A 143 -32.22 -10.54 -12.26
CA TYR A 143 -31.89 -11.40 -11.12
C TYR A 143 -30.49 -11.06 -10.60
N TYR A 144 -30.25 -11.20 -9.29
CA TYR A 144 -28.92 -11.09 -8.68
C TYR A 144 -28.82 -12.04 -7.48
N TYR A 145 -27.68 -12.71 -7.30
CA TYR A 145 -27.42 -13.44 -6.05
C TYR A 145 -27.37 -12.48 -4.86
N GLU A 146 -27.81 -12.94 -3.70
CA GLU A 146 -27.71 -12.20 -2.43
C GLU A 146 -26.30 -12.32 -1.84
N ARG A 147 -25.30 -11.90 -2.61
CA ARG A 147 -23.91 -11.80 -2.17
C ARG A 147 -23.80 -10.73 -1.09
N PHE A 148 -22.89 -10.94 -0.13
CA PHE A 148 -22.51 -9.96 0.89
C PHE A 148 -22.31 -8.57 0.28
N ARG A 149 -23.10 -7.60 0.74
CA ARG A 149 -22.97 -6.19 0.37
C ARG A 149 -22.22 -5.50 1.50
N PRO A 150 -20.95 -5.09 1.31
CA PRO A 150 -20.27 -4.28 2.31
C PRO A 150 -21.04 -2.97 2.49
N GLY A 151 -21.58 -2.74 3.69
CA GLY A 151 -22.21 -1.47 4.04
C GLY A 151 -21.20 -0.33 4.05
N LEU A 152 -21.68 0.92 3.94
CA LEU A 152 -20.84 2.12 3.77
C LEU A 152 -19.65 2.17 4.75
N GLY A 153 -19.84 1.87 6.03
CA GLY A 153 -18.76 1.82 7.01
C GLY A 153 -17.67 0.80 6.67
N SER A 154 -18.04 -0.41 6.25
CA SER A 154 -17.07 -1.44 5.82
C SER A 154 -16.36 -1.09 4.50
N VAL A 155 -17.02 -0.34 3.60
CA VAL A 155 -16.37 0.22 2.40
C VAL A 155 -15.35 1.30 2.79
N ILE A 156 -15.70 2.22 3.69
CA ILE A 156 -14.80 3.26 4.18
C ILE A 156 -13.60 2.65 4.91
N VAL A 157 -13.81 1.67 5.79
CA VAL A 157 -12.72 0.94 6.47
C VAL A 157 -11.85 0.17 5.46
N GLY A 158 -12.45 -0.43 4.42
CA GLY A 158 -11.72 -1.09 3.33
C GLY A 158 -10.83 -0.13 2.55
N LEU A 159 -11.36 1.04 2.13
CA LEU A 159 -10.56 2.07 1.46
C LEU A 159 -9.47 2.63 2.39
N LEU A 160 -9.78 2.85 3.67
CA LEU A 160 -8.79 3.30 4.66
C LEU A 160 -7.66 2.29 4.84
N ALA A 161 -7.95 0.99 4.85
CA ALA A 161 -6.94 -0.07 4.93
C ALA A 161 -6.07 -0.16 3.66
N VAL A 162 -6.68 -0.09 2.48
CA VAL A 162 -5.97 -0.21 1.19
C VAL A 162 -5.16 1.05 0.88
N PHE A 163 -5.80 2.23 0.88
CA PHE A 163 -5.15 3.49 0.52
C PHE A 163 -4.42 4.13 1.69
N GLY A 164 -5.12 4.37 2.81
CA GLY A 164 -4.56 5.01 4.01
C GLY A 164 -3.59 4.12 4.81
N GLY A 165 -3.64 2.81 4.60
CA GLY A 165 -2.69 1.83 5.13
C GLY A 165 -1.67 1.41 4.07
N GLY A 166 -2.02 0.45 3.22
CA GLY A 166 -1.08 -0.21 2.30
C GLY A 166 -0.37 0.72 1.30
N PHE A 167 -1.13 1.48 0.51
CA PHE A 167 -0.55 2.41 -0.48
C PHE A 167 0.22 3.54 0.18
N HIS A 168 -0.30 4.11 1.27
CA HIS A 168 0.37 5.17 2.02
C HIS A 168 1.68 4.67 2.69
N TYR A 169 1.71 3.45 3.23
CA TYR A 169 2.94 2.82 3.74
C TYR A 169 3.99 2.63 2.63
N PHE A 170 3.56 2.20 1.44
CA PHE A 170 4.44 2.11 0.27
C PHE A 170 4.98 3.49 -0.15
N ALA A 171 4.14 4.52 -0.17
CA ALA A 171 4.56 5.89 -0.45
C ALA A 171 5.57 6.41 0.60
N LEU A 172 5.33 6.16 1.90
CA LEU A 172 6.27 6.48 2.97
C LEU A 172 7.62 5.79 2.78
N LEU A 173 7.64 4.47 2.54
CA LEU A 173 8.86 3.69 2.27
C LEU A 173 9.64 4.21 1.05
N MET A 174 8.95 4.51 -0.05
CA MET A 174 9.57 5.07 -1.26
C MET A 174 10.13 6.48 -1.02
N SER A 175 9.45 7.29 -0.22
CA SER A 175 9.91 8.63 0.15
C SER A 175 11.15 8.59 1.05
N TRP A 176 11.16 7.72 2.08
CA TRP A 176 12.31 7.47 2.95
C TRP A 176 13.52 6.99 2.14
N LYS A 177 13.32 6.03 1.23
CA LYS A 177 14.37 5.55 0.32
C LYS A 177 14.93 6.68 -0.55
N ARG A 178 14.07 7.54 -1.12
CA ARG A 178 14.49 8.69 -1.93
C ARG A 178 15.28 9.73 -1.12
N ARG A 179 14.85 10.05 0.11
CA ARG A 179 15.55 10.99 1.02
C ARG A 179 16.91 10.45 1.46
N ARG A 180 16.99 9.17 1.84
CA ARG A 180 18.27 8.51 2.17
C ARG A 180 19.25 8.55 0.98
N GLU A 181 18.80 8.14 -0.21
CA GLU A 181 19.62 8.20 -1.42
C GLU A 181 20.06 9.62 -1.79
N PHE A 182 19.24 10.64 -1.49
CA PHE A 182 19.61 12.04 -1.65
C PHE A 182 20.73 12.43 -0.67
N ALA A 183 20.59 12.14 0.63
CA ALA A 183 21.60 12.42 1.63
C ALA A 183 22.94 11.72 1.32
N GLU A 184 22.90 10.44 0.93
CA GLU A 184 24.10 9.69 0.50
C GLU A 184 24.81 10.31 -0.72
N ARG A 185 24.06 10.87 -1.69
CA ARG A 185 24.63 11.60 -2.83
C ARG A 185 25.20 12.96 -2.41
N TYR A 186 24.47 13.72 -1.61
CA TYR A 186 24.85 15.05 -1.13
C TYR A 186 26.16 15.01 -0.32
N ILE A 187 26.29 14.03 0.59
CA ILE A 187 27.53 13.76 1.34
C ILE A 187 28.68 13.38 0.42
N ARG A 188 28.43 12.56 -0.61
CA ARG A 188 29.47 12.14 -1.57
C ARG A 188 29.96 13.31 -2.42
N GLN A 189 29.06 14.18 -2.87
CA GLN A 189 29.41 15.39 -3.59
C GLN A 189 30.19 16.36 -2.70
N ALA A 190 29.74 16.59 -1.46
CA ALA A 190 30.45 17.43 -0.49
C ALA A 190 31.89 16.97 -0.22
N ARG A 191 32.09 15.65 0.00
CA ARG A 191 33.42 15.04 0.14
C ARG A 191 34.30 15.31 -1.09
N LYS A 192 33.77 15.05 -2.29
CA LYS A 192 34.47 15.26 -3.56
C LYS A 192 34.88 16.72 -3.79
N THR A 193 33.98 17.67 -3.52
CA THR A 193 34.28 19.10 -3.67
C THR A 193 35.29 19.61 -2.64
N ALA A 194 35.30 19.05 -1.42
CA ALA A 194 36.26 19.44 -0.39
C ALA A 194 37.66 18.81 -0.59
N TRP A 195 37.75 17.52 -0.93
CA TRP A 195 39.00 16.75 -0.89
C TRP A 195 39.41 16.09 -2.22
N GLY A 196 38.57 16.13 -3.25
CA GLY A 196 38.78 15.45 -4.52
C GLY A 196 38.22 14.02 -4.54
N ASP A 197 38.41 13.30 -5.66
CA ASP A 197 38.15 11.86 -5.72
C ASP A 197 39.29 11.10 -5.02
N GLU A 198 39.26 11.00 -3.68
CA GLU A 198 40.23 10.23 -2.90
C GLU A 198 40.08 8.70 -3.04
N SER A 199 39.80 8.21 -4.25
CA SER A 199 39.98 6.81 -4.64
C SER A 199 41.39 6.50 -5.14
N GLY A 200 42.26 7.51 -5.27
CA GLY A 200 43.67 7.41 -5.67
C GLY A 200 44.62 8.21 -4.77
N LEU A 201 45.64 7.53 -4.25
CA LEU A 201 46.81 7.99 -3.48
C LEU A 201 47.08 9.52 -3.40
N GLN A 202 46.66 10.16 -2.32
CA GLN A 202 47.24 11.43 -1.89
C GLN A 202 48.54 11.17 -1.10
N GLY A 203 49.72 11.37 -1.70
CA GLY A 203 50.98 11.05 -1.02
C GLY A 203 52.32 11.19 -1.76
N ILE A 204 52.33 11.63 -3.03
CA ILE A 204 53.58 11.86 -3.79
C ILE A 204 53.70 13.36 -4.09
N PRO A 205 54.68 14.09 -3.50
CA PRO A 205 54.88 15.50 -3.81
C PRO A 205 55.60 15.65 -5.16
N GLY A 206 54.96 16.33 -6.12
CA GLY A 206 55.59 16.76 -7.38
C GLY A 206 54.95 16.29 -8.69
N VAL A 207 53.79 15.62 -8.65
CA VAL A 207 53.00 15.28 -9.85
C VAL A 207 51.51 15.41 -9.52
N ASP A 208 50.87 16.52 -9.91
CA ASP A 208 49.40 16.62 -10.15
C ASP A 208 48.97 17.99 -10.75
N ASP A 209 49.82 18.62 -11.61
CA ASP A 209 49.49 19.86 -12.33
C ASP A 209 48.53 19.64 -13.54
N THR A 210 47.50 18.81 -13.41
CA THR A 210 46.47 18.62 -14.46
C THR A 210 45.08 18.20 -13.91
N ALA A 211 44.24 19.15 -13.49
CA ALA A 211 42.76 19.05 -13.56
C ALA A 211 42.03 20.34 -13.08
N ALA A 212 42.28 21.50 -13.68
CA ALA A 212 41.42 22.67 -13.46
C ALA A 212 40.11 22.53 -14.29
N PRO A 213 38.91 22.67 -13.70
CA PRO A 213 37.69 22.83 -14.47
C PRO A 213 37.69 24.22 -15.13
N VAL A 214 37.35 24.28 -16.41
CA VAL A 214 37.22 25.54 -17.15
C VAL A 214 36.08 26.40 -16.61
N ASN A 215 36.35 27.69 -16.40
CA ASN A 215 35.36 28.74 -16.62
C ASN A 215 36.07 29.94 -17.27
N ALA A 216 35.36 30.67 -18.12
CA ALA A 216 35.94 31.68 -19.01
C ALA A 216 35.44 33.09 -18.71
N GLU A 217 36.12 34.08 -19.30
CA GLU A 217 35.72 35.49 -19.40
C GLU A 217 35.67 36.30 -18.09
N GLN A 218 36.78 37.00 -17.78
CA GLN A 218 36.85 38.42 -18.08
C GLN A 218 38.30 38.92 -18.26
N PHE A 219 38.47 40.15 -18.74
CA PHE A 219 39.66 40.65 -19.44
C PHE A 219 40.36 41.79 -18.67
N GLU A 220 41.71 41.78 -18.65
CA GLU A 220 42.64 42.92 -18.49
C GLU A 220 42.54 43.81 -17.20
N LYS A 221 43.57 44.52 -16.72
CA LYS A 221 44.91 44.87 -17.26
C LYS A 221 45.88 45.22 -16.11
N ASP A 222 47.20 45.26 -16.40
CA ASP A 222 48.32 45.97 -15.71
C ASP A 222 48.51 45.75 -14.16
N SER A 223 49.71 45.55 -13.58
CA SER A 223 51.06 46.07 -13.86
C SER A 223 52.18 45.15 -13.30
N ALA A 224 53.45 45.57 -13.39
CA ALA A 224 54.66 44.75 -13.13
C ALA A 224 55.47 45.10 -11.84
N GLU A 225 56.53 44.30 -11.58
CA GLU A 225 57.67 44.51 -10.65
C GLU A 225 57.35 44.52 -9.13
N ASP A 226 58.17 43.97 -8.20
CA ASP A 226 59.14 42.86 -8.20
C ASP A 226 59.18 42.30 -6.73
N THR A 227 60.12 41.58 -6.08
CA THR A 227 61.54 41.14 -6.23
C THR A 227 61.73 39.77 -5.52
N PRO A 228 62.79 38.98 -5.80
CA PRO A 228 62.97 37.63 -5.23
C PRO A 228 63.85 37.58 -3.96
N GLU A 229 63.59 36.61 -3.07
CA GLU A 229 64.48 36.22 -1.96
C GLU A 229 65.03 34.78 -2.11
N GLU A 230 66.23 34.53 -1.60
CA GLU A 230 67.06 33.36 -1.95
C GLU A 230 66.75 32.06 -1.17
N LEU A 231 66.69 30.94 -1.90
CA LEU A 231 66.71 29.59 -1.33
C LEU A 231 68.14 29.11 -1.07
N ALA A 232 68.66 29.39 0.14
CA ALA A 232 70.00 28.98 0.55
C ALA A 232 70.24 27.44 0.47
N PRO A 233 71.33 26.96 -0.16
CA PRO A 233 71.57 25.54 -0.40
C PRO A 233 71.97 24.78 0.88
N ARG A 234 71.00 24.08 1.50
CA ARG A 234 71.21 23.31 2.74
C ARG A 234 72.18 22.14 2.59
N ASN A 235 73.07 22.00 3.56
CA ASN A 235 74.21 21.09 3.46
C ASN A 235 73.83 19.60 3.61
N ARG A 236 74.46 18.73 2.81
CA ARG A 236 74.15 17.28 2.67
C ARG A 236 74.31 16.44 3.95
N ARG A 237 74.77 17.04 5.05
CA ARG A 237 74.97 16.41 6.37
C ARG A 237 73.73 16.51 7.27
N GLU A 238 73.03 17.64 7.28
CA GLU A 238 71.84 17.87 8.12
C GLU A 238 70.64 17.03 7.65
N ARG A 239 70.44 16.94 6.33
CA ARG A 239 69.37 16.12 5.71
C ARG A 239 69.40 14.65 6.16
N ARG A 240 70.58 14.10 6.47
CA ARG A 240 70.75 12.73 7.02
C ARG A 240 70.55 12.63 8.53
N ALA A 241 70.64 13.73 9.28
CA ALA A 241 70.33 13.75 10.70
C ALA A 241 68.81 13.69 10.91
N MET A 242 68.06 14.54 10.18
CA MET A 242 66.59 14.52 10.20
C MET A 242 66.02 13.16 9.79
N GLU A 243 66.60 12.49 8.77
CA GLU A 243 66.20 11.15 8.36
C GLU A 243 66.45 10.07 9.44
N LYS A 244 67.47 10.23 10.30
CA LYS A 244 67.72 9.31 11.42
C LYS A 244 66.73 9.51 12.56
N ASP A 245 66.35 10.74 12.89
CA ASP A 245 65.35 10.99 13.93
C ASP A 245 63.93 10.60 13.49
N ALA A 246 63.60 10.77 12.21
CA ALA A 246 62.34 10.30 11.62
C ALA A 246 62.16 8.76 11.67
N ARG A 247 63.25 7.98 11.81
CA ARG A 247 63.23 6.51 11.85
C ARG A 247 63.20 5.89 13.26
N LYS A 248 62.90 6.66 14.32
CA LYS A 248 62.71 6.13 15.68
C LYS A 248 61.35 5.41 15.83
N PRO A 249 61.30 4.10 16.13
CA PRO A 249 60.07 3.29 16.01
C PRO A 249 59.11 3.42 17.20
N LYS A 250 58.34 4.52 17.26
CA LYS A 250 57.26 4.74 18.25
C LYS A 250 56.14 3.68 18.27
N LYS A 251 56.12 2.71 17.34
CA LYS A 251 55.10 1.64 17.26
C LYS A 251 55.43 0.35 18.04
N ALA A 252 56.67 0.17 18.51
CA ALA A 252 57.11 -1.11 19.10
C ALA A 252 56.44 -1.46 20.46
N GLN A 253 56.16 -0.46 21.30
CA GLN A 253 55.48 -0.68 22.59
C GLN A 253 53.97 -0.86 22.44
N ALA A 254 53.33 -0.08 21.55
CA ALA A 254 51.89 -0.20 21.27
C ALA A 254 51.51 -1.60 20.75
N VAL A 255 52.29 -2.14 19.81
CA VAL A 255 52.06 -3.48 19.23
C VAL A 255 52.30 -4.62 20.25
N LYS A 256 53.13 -4.41 21.28
CA LYS A 256 53.25 -5.37 22.39
C LYS A 256 52.05 -5.31 23.33
N LYS A 257 51.52 -4.13 23.65
CA LYS A 257 50.32 -4.02 24.51
C LYS A 257 49.08 -4.61 23.83
N ALA A 258 48.87 -4.30 22.56
CA ALA A 258 47.78 -4.83 21.72
C ALA A 258 47.89 -6.34 21.38
N ARG A 259 48.89 -7.05 21.94
CA ARG A 259 49.00 -8.53 21.90
C ARG A 259 48.88 -9.19 23.28
N ALA A 260 48.88 -8.41 24.36
CA ALA A 260 48.66 -8.90 25.72
C ALA A 260 47.18 -8.78 26.12
N ASP A 261 46.56 -7.65 25.78
CA ASP A 261 45.14 -7.42 25.97
C ASP A 261 44.35 -8.05 24.80
N GLY A 262 43.51 -9.06 25.08
CA GLY A 262 42.77 -9.81 24.08
C GLY A 262 41.57 -9.05 23.49
N ILE A 263 41.79 -8.31 22.40
CA ILE A 263 40.75 -7.49 21.75
C ILE A 263 39.81 -8.38 20.90
N SER A 264 38.80 -8.97 21.53
CA SER A 264 37.68 -9.67 20.89
C SER A 264 36.34 -8.93 21.06
N THR A 265 36.38 -7.65 21.44
CA THR A 265 35.24 -6.73 21.46
C THR A 265 35.40 -5.66 20.37
N PRO A 266 34.36 -5.37 19.57
CA PRO A 266 34.39 -4.24 18.67
C PRO A 266 34.40 -2.95 19.50
N VAL A 267 35.42 -2.12 19.33
CA VAL A 267 35.43 -0.76 19.86
C VAL A 267 34.52 0.07 18.96
N GLU A 268 33.25 0.19 19.34
CA GLU A 268 32.35 1.19 18.77
C GLU A 268 33.02 2.57 18.89
N ALA A 269 33.15 3.28 17.78
CA ALA A 269 33.79 4.60 17.77
C ALA A 269 33.01 5.56 18.66
N GLU A 270 33.65 6.11 19.69
CA GLU A 270 33.01 7.10 20.56
C GLU A 270 32.71 8.35 19.74
N VAL A 271 31.43 8.59 19.46
CA VAL A 271 30.95 9.77 18.74
C VAL A 271 31.04 11.00 19.66
N ILE A 272 32.28 11.44 19.84
CA ILE A 272 32.68 12.76 20.29
C ILE A 272 31.95 13.76 19.40
N SER A 273 31.02 14.51 19.97
CA SER A 273 30.28 15.58 19.30
C SER A 273 31.19 16.79 19.16
N GLY A 274 32.15 16.68 18.25
CA GLY A 274 33.19 17.64 17.96
C GLY A 274 33.98 17.18 16.73
N PRO A 275 34.01 17.97 15.65
CA PRO A 275 34.75 17.63 14.43
C PRO A 275 36.24 17.38 14.67
N GLN A 276 36.84 16.46 13.91
CA GLN A 276 38.20 15.95 14.15
C GLN A 276 39.11 16.10 12.94
N GLY A 277 40.17 16.90 13.13
CA GLY A 277 41.24 17.11 12.16
C GLY A 277 41.06 18.40 11.36
N ALA A 278 41.43 18.36 10.08
CA ALA A 278 41.36 19.54 9.22
C ALA A 278 39.94 19.70 8.66
N LYS A 279 39.34 20.87 8.88
CA LYS A 279 38.07 21.28 8.28
C LYS A 279 38.29 21.97 6.94
N LYS A 280 37.45 21.66 5.96
CA LYS A 280 37.23 22.51 4.78
C LYS A 280 35.77 22.96 4.74
N ARG A 281 35.54 24.25 4.50
CA ARG A 281 34.20 24.81 4.29
C ARG A 281 33.96 24.96 2.78
N ILE A 282 32.81 24.50 2.33
CA ILE A 282 32.35 24.60 0.94
C ILE A 282 30.91 25.14 0.93
N VAL A 283 30.54 25.83 -0.14
CA VAL A 283 29.14 26.22 -0.38
C VAL A 283 28.55 25.22 -1.36
N ALA A 284 27.43 24.59 -1.00
CA ALA A 284 26.71 23.68 -1.89
C ALA A 284 25.83 24.45 -2.89
N GLU A 285 25.38 23.78 -3.95
CA GLU A 285 24.55 24.37 -5.03
C GLU A 285 23.25 25.01 -4.53
N ASN A 286 22.74 24.58 -3.37
CA ASN A 286 21.58 25.15 -2.68
C ASN A 286 21.92 26.34 -1.75
N GLY A 287 23.12 26.91 -1.88
CA GLY A 287 23.61 28.05 -1.09
C GLY A 287 24.00 27.72 0.36
N LYS A 288 23.83 26.47 0.82
CA LYS A 288 24.09 26.08 2.21
C LYS A 288 25.58 25.80 2.42
N VAL A 289 26.12 26.24 3.55
CA VAL A 289 27.52 26.01 3.91
C VAL A 289 27.66 24.62 4.52
N LEU A 290 28.59 23.83 3.98
CA LEU A 290 28.96 22.52 4.49
C LEU A 290 30.40 22.54 5.01
N VAL A 291 30.61 21.96 6.18
CA VAL A 291 31.93 21.75 6.78
C VAL A 291 32.29 20.28 6.62
N VAL A 292 33.39 19.98 5.93
CA VAL A 292 33.86 18.61 5.69
C VAL A 292 35.16 18.38 6.45
N ASP A 293 35.12 17.44 7.40
CA ASP A 293 36.30 16.98 8.14
C ASP A 293 37.22 16.11 7.26
N SER A 294 38.49 16.04 7.62
CA SER A 294 39.46 15.05 7.11
C SER A 294 39.11 13.58 7.41
N VAL A 295 38.09 13.31 8.23
CA VAL A 295 37.50 11.97 8.45
C VAL A 295 36.39 11.66 7.42
N GLY A 296 35.96 12.66 6.64
CA GLY A 296 34.82 12.56 5.72
C GLY A 296 33.45 12.80 6.36
N ASN A 297 33.39 13.21 7.62
CA ASN A 297 32.13 13.68 8.21
C ASN A 297 31.74 15.01 7.54
N VAL A 298 30.45 15.16 7.21
CA VAL A 298 29.90 16.36 6.57
C VAL A 298 28.89 16.98 7.53
N PHE A 299 29.17 18.20 7.97
CA PHE A 299 28.30 18.98 8.83
C PHE A 299 27.65 20.10 8.01
N LEU A 300 26.39 20.38 8.28
CA LEU A 300 25.66 21.54 7.79
C LEU A 300 25.83 22.69 8.79
N GLU A 301 26.33 23.83 8.34
CA GLU A 301 26.40 25.05 9.15
C GLU A 301 25.06 25.79 9.00
N ILE A 302 24.18 25.67 10.00
CA ILE A 302 22.90 26.41 10.07
C ILE A 302 23.12 27.67 10.92
N GLU A 303 22.78 28.82 10.37
CA GLU A 303 22.76 30.09 11.10
C GLU A 303 21.34 30.33 11.65
N ASN A 304 21.23 30.37 12.98
CA ASN A 304 19.97 30.68 13.66
C ASN A 304 19.65 32.17 13.55
N GLU A 305 18.40 32.56 13.84
CA GLU A 305 17.93 33.96 13.77
C GLU A 305 18.75 34.93 14.65
N ASP A 306 19.37 34.44 15.72
CA ASP A 306 20.29 35.18 16.60
C ASP A 306 21.73 35.36 16.02
N GLY A 307 22.00 34.93 14.78
CA GLY A 307 23.34 34.96 14.17
C GLY A 307 24.34 33.93 14.72
N MET A 308 23.89 33.02 15.60
CA MET A 308 24.70 31.91 16.08
C MET A 308 24.69 30.74 15.09
N LYS A 309 25.88 30.31 14.66
CA LYS A 309 26.08 29.22 13.69
C LYS A 309 26.25 27.87 14.41
N GLY A 310 25.39 26.91 14.11
CA GLY A 310 25.45 25.54 14.61
C GLY A 310 25.89 24.55 13.53
N GLU A 311 26.85 23.69 13.85
CA GLU A 311 27.32 22.61 12.96
C GLU A 311 26.56 21.31 13.26
N TYR A 312 25.68 20.89 12.35
CA TYR A 312 24.87 19.67 12.49
C TYR A 312 25.39 18.57 11.56
N LEU A 313 25.72 17.38 12.09
CA LEU A 313 26.16 16.25 11.27
C LEU A 313 25.03 15.80 10.32
N VAL A 314 25.34 15.62 9.03
CA VAL A 314 24.41 15.04 8.04
C VAL A 314 24.60 13.53 8.01
N ASP A 315 23.66 12.76 8.57
CA ASP A 315 23.71 11.29 8.61
C ASP A 315 22.47 10.64 7.95
N PRO A 316 22.63 9.84 6.87
CA PRO A 316 21.52 9.14 6.21
C PRO A 316 20.82 8.06 7.06
N ASP A 317 21.39 7.65 8.20
CA ASP A 317 20.82 6.66 9.11
C ASP A 317 20.12 7.28 10.36
N GLU A 318 20.09 8.62 10.48
CA GLU A 318 19.36 9.32 11.56
C GLU A 318 17.84 9.41 11.29
N GLU A 319 17.39 9.40 10.02
CA GLU A 319 15.96 9.35 9.66
C GLU A 319 15.39 7.93 9.90
N PRO A 320 14.48 7.74 10.88
CA PRO A 320 13.97 6.42 11.22
C PRO A 320 13.11 5.85 10.08
N LYS A 321 13.34 4.57 9.76
CA LYS A 321 12.55 3.86 8.76
C LYS A 321 11.06 3.88 9.13
N PRO A 322 10.15 4.31 8.22
CA PRO A 322 8.73 4.47 8.53
C PRO A 322 8.08 3.14 8.90
N THR A 323 7.15 3.20 9.84
CA THR A 323 6.42 2.04 10.39
C THR A 323 4.98 2.01 9.88
N ILE A 324 4.27 0.92 10.16
CA ILE A 324 2.84 0.80 9.85
C ILE A 324 2.00 1.78 10.69
N TYR A 325 2.47 2.18 11.87
CA TYR A 325 1.78 3.15 12.74
C TYR A 325 1.83 4.59 12.24
N ASP A 326 2.78 4.90 11.34
CA ASP A 326 2.91 6.23 10.72
C ASP A 326 1.87 6.48 9.63
N THR A 327 1.08 5.45 9.30
CA THR A 327 0.07 5.48 8.24
C THR A 327 -1.24 6.14 8.68
N LEU A 328 -1.98 6.69 7.71
CA LEU A 328 -3.31 7.28 7.94
C LEU A 328 -4.29 6.27 8.56
N LEU A 329 -4.14 4.97 8.27
CA LEU A 329 -4.93 3.89 8.89
C LEU A 329 -4.87 3.90 10.44
N PHE A 330 -3.75 4.30 11.02
CA PHE A 330 -3.59 4.40 12.49
C PHE A 330 -3.65 5.85 12.99
N LYS A 331 -3.15 6.83 12.22
CA LYS A 331 -3.22 8.26 12.58
C LYS A 331 -4.65 8.81 12.60
N LEU A 332 -5.52 8.46 11.64
CA LEU A 332 -6.91 8.96 11.59
C LEU A 332 -7.77 8.50 12.80
N PRO A 333 -7.83 7.21 13.18
CA PRO A 333 -8.58 6.79 14.36
C PRO A 333 -8.04 7.41 15.65
N LYS A 334 -6.71 7.53 15.80
CA LYS A 334 -6.08 8.18 16.95
C LYS A 334 -6.46 9.67 17.04
N PHE A 335 -6.41 10.39 15.92
CA PHE A 335 -6.81 11.80 15.83
C PHE A 335 -8.31 11.99 16.15
N ALA A 336 -9.19 11.15 15.58
CA ALA A 336 -10.62 11.21 15.86
C ALA A 336 -10.96 10.92 17.34
N TYR A 337 -10.24 9.98 17.97
CA TYR A 337 -10.34 9.71 19.40
C TYR A 337 -9.85 10.91 20.24
N ASN A 338 -8.72 11.52 19.89
CA ASN A 338 -8.20 12.70 20.57
C ASN A 338 -9.17 13.90 20.47
N GLN A 339 -9.71 14.19 19.29
CA GLN A 339 -10.64 15.31 19.06
C GLN A 339 -12.00 15.16 19.76
N SER A 340 -12.41 13.92 20.05
CA SER A 340 -13.66 13.61 20.77
C SER A 340 -13.42 13.41 22.26
N VAL A 341 -12.73 12.35 22.65
CA VAL A 341 -12.50 11.95 24.05
C VAL A 341 -11.47 12.85 24.73
N GLY A 342 -10.41 13.27 24.03
CA GLY A 342 -9.44 14.23 24.57
C GLY A 342 -10.04 15.60 24.89
N ARG A 343 -11.04 16.03 24.11
CA ARG A 343 -11.85 17.24 24.36
C ARG A 343 -12.71 17.13 25.61
N VAL A 344 -13.35 15.99 25.83
CA VAL A 344 -14.13 15.71 27.06
C VAL A 344 -13.22 15.58 28.29
N LEU A 345 -12.01 15.05 28.14
CA LEU A 345 -11.01 14.93 29.20
C LEU A 345 -10.15 16.20 29.42
N GLY A 346 -10.42 17.31 28.71
CA GLY A 346 -9.72 18.59 28.86
C GLY A 346 -8.23 18.60 28.45
N LYS A 347 -7.73 17.55 27.78
CA LYS A 347 -6.30 17.35 27.48
C LYS A 347 -5.87 18.09 26.20
N LYS A 348 -5.66 19.40 26.31
CA LYS A 348 -5.29 20.31 25.20
C LYS A 348 -4.15 19.77 24.31
N GLU A 349 -3.04 19.33 24.91
CA GLU A 349 -1.88 18.76 24.21
C GLU A 349 -2.21 17.66 23.18
N MET A 350 -3.27 16.87 23.42
CA MET A 350 -3.69 15.81 22.51
C MET A 350 -4.59 16.30 21.37
N ILE A 351 -5.22 17.47 21.54
CA ILE A 351 -6.15 18.13 20.61
C ILE A 351 -5.36 18.99 19.61
N ASP A 352 -4.29 19.63 20.07
CA ASP A 352 -3.47 20.55 19.27
C ASP A 352 -2.47 19.81 18.35
N ALA A 353 -2.31 18.49 18.53
CA ALA A 353 -1.47 17.63 17.69
C ALA A 353 -2.05 17.46 16.27
N PRO A 354 -1.34 17.86 15.20
CA PRO A 354 -1.85 17.78 13.82
C PRO A 354 -1.91 16.33 13.31
N LEU A 355 -2.86 16.06 12.40
CA LEU A 355 -3.03 14.75 11.76
C LEU A 355 -1.86 14.40 10.81
N LEU A 356 -1.29 15.42 10.16
CA LEU A 356 -0.15 15.33 9.25
C LEU A 356 0.82 16.46 9.57
N GLU A 357 2.11 16.14 9.62
CA GLU A 357 3.19 17.10 9.76
C GLU A 357 3.48 17.71 8.38
N THR A 358 2.89 18.87 8.10
CA THR A 358 3.09 19.60 6.84
C THR A 358 4.28 20.54 6.95
N SER A 359 5.46 20.07 6.56
CA SER A 359 6.64 20.92 6.38
C SER A 359 6.45 21.83 5.15
N ASN A 360 6.62 23.15 5.32
CA ASN A 360 6.60 24.12 4.20
C ASN A 360 7.88 24.13 3.36
N LEU A 361 8.84 23.25 3.68
CA LEU A 361 10.13 23.13 2.99
C LEU A 361 10.01 22.32 1.70
N THR A 362 10.95 22.53 0.77
CA THR A 362 11.08 21.65 -0.41
C THR A 362 11.51 20.23 0.02
N GLU A 363 11.27 19.22 -0.83
CA GLU A 363 11.58 17.83 -0.47
C GLU A 363 13.08 17.61 -0.14
N GLU A 364 13.97 18.33 -0.82
CA GLU A 364 15.42 18.24 -0.63
C GLU A 364 15.85 18.91 0.67
N GLU A 365 15.24 20.03 1.03
CA GLU A 365 15.50 20.70 2.29
C GLU A 365 14.93 19.95 3.48
N ALA A 366 13.75 19.33 3.32
CA ALA A 366 13.20 18.41 4.32
C ALA A 366 14.07 17.16 4.47
N ALA A 367 14.67 16.64 3.38
CA ALA A 367 15.64 15.55 3.47
C ALA A 367 16.91 15.96 4.23
N ILE A 368 17.45 17.16 3.95
CA ILE A 368 18.60 17.71 4.66
C ILE A 368 18.27 17.96 6.13
N GLN A 369 17.10 18.53 6.44
CA GLN A 369 16.67 18.77 7.83
C GLN A 369 16.46 17.45 8.58
N ASN A 370 15.83 16.44 7.98
CA ASN A 370 15.66 15.13 8.63
C ASN A 370 16.99 14.41 8.89
N ALA A 371 18.00 14.62 8.03
CA ALA A 371 19.34 14.06 8.18
C ALA A 371 20.24 14.85 9.15
N THR A 372 19.80 16.02 9.65
CA THR A 372 20.51 16.87 10.63
C THR A 372 19.73 17.09 11.93
N ALA A 373 18.43 16.76 11.95
CA ALA A 373 17.56 16.90 13.11
C ALA A 373 18.07 16.00 14.26
N PRO A 374 18.36 16.54 15.45
CA PRO A 374 18.89 15.76 16.56
C PRO A 374 17.82 14.80 17.06
N ASN A 375 17.91 13.53 16.66
CA ASN A 375 16.91 12.54 17.00
C ASN A 375 17.04 12.20 18.48
N LEU A 376 15.94 12.32 19.24
CA LEU A 376 15.88 11.89 20.65
C LEU A 376 16.31 10.42 20.83
N ASN A 377 16.25 9.61 19.77
CA ASN A 377 16.78 8.25 19.74
C ASN A 377 18.31 8.17 19.72
N GLY A 378 19.03 9.15 19.13
CA GLY A 378 20.49 9.27 19.21
C GLY A 378 20.93 9.54 20.66
N GLU A 379 20.26 10.46 21.35
CA GLU A 379 20.42 10.63 22.79
C GLU A 379 20.03 9.37 23.58
N ALA A 380 18.90 8.73 23.28
CA ALA A 380 18.47 7.52 23.99
C ALA A 380 19.45 6.34 23.78
N ARG A 381 20.09 6.24 22.61
CA ARG A 381 21.20 5.32 22.34
C ARG A 381 22.43 5.69 23.18
N LYS A 382 22.86 6.96 23.18
CA LYS A 382 23.96 7.44 24.05
C LYS A 382 23.68 7.16 25.54
N ARG A 383 22.48 7.48 26.04
CA ARG A 383 22.05 7.24 27.44
C ARG A 383 22.02 5.74 27.77
N LYS A 384 21.56 4.86 26.87
CA LYS A 384 21.59 3.39 27.06
C LYS A 384 22.99 2.80 26.98
N ALA A 385 23.86 3.32 26.11
CA ALA A 385 25.26 2.91 26.03
C ALA A 385 26.02 3.30 27.32
N MET A 386 25.87 4.55 27.78
CA MET A 386 26.38 5.03 29.07
C MET A 386 25.91 4.13 30.23
N ALA A 387 24.60 3.87 30.34
CA ALA A 387 24.03 3.02 31.39
C ALA A 387 24.47 1.55 31.35
N LYS A 388 24.95 1.07 30.19
CA LYS A 388 25.54 -0.28 30.01
C LYS A 388 27.07 -0.28 30.22
N LYS A 389 27.71 0.89 30.24
CA LYS A 389 29.16 1.10 30.50
C LYS A 389 29.45 1.49 31.96
N ALA A 390 28.39 1.79 32.73
CA ALA A 390 28.39 2.09 34.16
C ALA A 390 27.77 0.96 35.02
N ARG A 391 27.78 -0.27 34.50
CA ARG A 391 27.37 -1.52 35.15
C ARG A 391 28.40 -2.60 34.84
#